data_AF-A0A8I1EBG1-F1
#
_entry.id   AF-A0A8I1EBG1-F1
#
_cell.length_a   1.000
_cell.length_b   1.000
_cell.length_c   1.000
_cell.angle_alpha   90.00
_cell.angle_beta   90.00
_cell.angle_gamma   90.00
#
_symmetry.space_group_name_H-M   'P 1'
#
loop_
_entity.id
_entity.type
_entity.pdbx_description
1 polymer ?
#
loop_
_entity_poly.entity_id
_entity_poly.type
_entity_poly.pdbx_seq_one_letter_code
_entity_poly.pdbx_strand_id
1 'polypeptide(L)'
;MTITSSDIKHVTLNNAAQFLERYPQNIILPAREHFLALEVGDCLKVGVGEGPGSEAFWVEIVSIGLPLMVGQIVNHLKFTEVHGLAALDLILVDPENVIAIHID
;
A
#
# COMPACT_ATOMS: atom_id res chain seq x y z
N MET A 1 -20.29 6.50 3.14
CA MET A 1 -19.69 7.32 2.08
C MET A 1 -19.68 6.48 0.82
N THR A 2 -20.10 7.00 -0.33
CA THR A 2 -20.06 6.25 -1.60
C THR A 2 -18.77 6.63 -2.32
N ILE A 3 -17.82 5.70 -2.41
CA ILE A 3 -16.57 5.90 -3.16
C ILE A 3 -16.85 5.68 -4.63
N THR A 4 -16.51 6.66 -5.47
CA THR A 4 -16.60 6.58 -6.93
C THR A 4 -15.21 6.46 -7.53
N SER A 5 -15.10 5.99 -8.78
CA SER A 5 -13.80 5.83 -9.45
C SER A 5 -13.02 7.14 -9.58
N SER A 6 -13.70 8.29 -9.66
CA SER A 6 -13.04 9.61 -9.71
C SER A 6 -12.39 10.02 -8.40
N ASP A 7 -12.76 9.40 -7.28
CA ASP A 7 -12.18 9.69 -5.97
C ASP A 7 -10.84 8.96 -5.76
N ILE A 8 -10.52 7.99 -6.62
CA ILE A 8 -9.35 7.11 -6.49
C ILE A 8 -8.20 7.66 -7.34
N LYS A 9 -7.07 7.95 -6.71
CA LYS A 9 -5.83 8.30 -7.40
C LYS A 9 -5.19 7.06 -8.01
N HIS A 10 -4.93 7.13 -9.31
CA HIS A 10 -4.20 6.11 -10.05
C HIS A 10 -2.71 6.46 -10.04
N VAL A 11 -1.93 5.71 -9.26
CA VAL A 11 -0.49 5.88 -9.16
C VAL A 11 0.19 4.56 -9.44
N THR A 12 1.25 4.59 -10.24
CA THR A 12 2.14 3.44 -10.43
C THR A 12 3.13 3.41 -9.28
N LEU A 13 2.90 2.52 -8.32
CA LEU A 13 3.79 2.29 -7.19
C LEU A 13 4.87 1.27 -7.56
N ASN A 14 6.01 1.35 -6.89
CA ASN A 14 7.10 0.39 -7.08
C ASN A 14 6.67 -1.02 -6.62
N ASN A 15 7.02 -2.04 -7.39
CA ASN A 15 6.74 -3.43 -7.07
C ASN A 15 7.64 -3.90 -5.91
N ALA A 16 7.03 -4.36 -4.81
CA ALA A 16 7.75 -4.75 -3.61
C ALA A 16 8.60 -6.01 -3.81
N ALA A 17 8.13 -6.97 -4.61
CA ALA A 17 8.85 -8.20 -4.93
C ALA A 17 10.11 -7.90 -5.77
N GLN A 18 10.03 -7.02 -6.76
CA GLN A 18 11.21 -6.59 -7.53
C GLN A 18 12.23 -5.86 -6.66
N PHE A 19 11.79 -5.11 -5.65
CA PHE A 19 12.69 -4.44 -4.72
C PHE A 19 13.36 -5.44 -3.77
N LEU A 20 12.63 -6.46 -3.32
CA LEU A 20 13.17 -7.54 -2.50
C LEU A 20 14.32 -8.29 -3.20
N GLU A 21 14.20 -8.55 -4.51
CA GLU A 21 15.27 -9.18 -5.30
C GLU A 21 16.58 -8.35 -5.27
N ARG A 22 16.46 -7.01 -5.22
CA ARG A 22 17.60 -6.09 -5.21
C ARG A 22 18.13 -5.82 -3.79
N TYR A 23 17.26 -5.83 -2.79
CA TYR A 23 17.56 -5.48 -1.40
C TYR A 23 16.87 -6.45 -0.41
N PRO A 24 17.29 -7.73 -0.36
CA PRO A 24 16.56 -8.78 0.35
C PRO A 24 16.50 -8.59 1.87
N GLN A 25 17.47 -7.88 2.46
CA GLN A 25 17.49 -7.59 3.90
C GLN A 25 16.56 -6.46 4.35
N ASN A 26 15.92 -5.73 3.42
CA ASN A 26 15.19 -4.49 3.75
C ASN A 26 13.67 -4.64 3.77
N ILE A 27 13.11 -5.76 3.29
CA ILE A 27 11.67 -5.96 3.14
C ILE A 27 11.30 -7.38 3.54
N ILE A 28 10.14 -7.53 4.21
CA ILE A 28 9.50 -8.83 4.45
C ILE A 28 8.14 -8.77 3.75
N LEU A 29 7.89 -9.64 2.78
CA LEU A 29 6.60 -9.67 2.10
C LEU A 29 5.57 -10.42 2.96
N PRO A 30 4.33 -9.91 3.10
CA PRO A 30 3.27 -10.65 3.77
C PRO A 30 2.95 -11.95 3.02
N ALA A 31 2.60 -12.99 3.78
CA ALA A 31 2.14 -14.24 3.20
C ALA A 31 0.74 -14.09 2.61
N ARG A 32 0.40 -14.94 1.63
CA ARG A 32 -0.90 -14.89 0.93
C ARG A 32 -2.08 -14.99 1.91
N GLU A 33 -1.94 -15.79 2.96
CA GLU A 33 -2.99 -16.02 3.96
C GLU A 33 -3.37 -14.74 4.68
N HIS A 34 -2.41 -13.83 4.90
CA HIS A 34 -2.69 -12.55 5.55
C HIS A 34 -3.60 -11.67 4.69
N PHE A 35 -3.44 -11.67 3.37
CA PHE A 35 -4.33 -10.93 2.47
C PHE A 35 -5.77 -11.48 2.46
N LEU A 36 -5.93 -12.79 2.68
CA LEU A 36 -7.24 -13.42 2.78
C LEU A 36 -7.95 -13.12 4.10
N ALA A 37 -7.20 -12.73 5.12
CA ALA A 37 -7.70 -12.38 6.44
C ALA A 37 -7.98 -10.88 6.61
N LEU A 38 -7.73 -10.06 5.58
CA LEU A 38 -7.93 -8.61 5.65
C LEU A 38 -9.39 -8.24 5.80
N GLU A 39 -9.64 -7.28 6.68
CA GLU A 39 -10.93 -6.65 6.89
C GLU A 39 -10.86 -5.13 6.60
N VAL A 40 -12.02 -4.51 6.39
CA VAL A 40 -12.11 -3.06 6.28
C VAL A 40 -11.73 -2.44 7.64
N GLY A 41 -10.81 -1.49 7.64
CA GLY A 41 -10.20 -0.91 8.83
C GLY A 41 -8.76 -1.37 9.09
N ASP A 42 -8.34 -2.50 8.53
CA ASP A 42 -6.95 -2.97 8.67
C ASP A 42 -5.96 -2.00 7.99
N CYS A 43 -4.74 -1.96 8.52
CA CYS A 43 -3.69 -1.09 8.02
C CYS A 43 -2.63 -1.85 7.21
N LEU A 44 -2.38 -1.38 5.99
CA LEU A 44 -1.35 -1.91 5.11
C LEU A 44 -0.20 -0.93 4.98
N LYS A 45 1.04 -1.43 4.99
CA LYS A 45 2.20 -0.66 4.57
C LYS A 45 2.46 -0.91 3.10
N VAL A 46 2.36 0.13 2.30
CA VAL A 46 2.51 0.06 0.84
C VAL A 46 3.80 0.77 0.43
N GLY A 47 4.50 0.22 -0.57
CA GLY A 47 5.69 0.80 -1.19
C GLY A 47 6.94 -0.10 -1.13
N VAL A 48 8.12 0.50 -1.16
CA VAL A 48 9.43 -0.17 -1.24
C VAL A 48 10.38 0.29 -0.14
N GLY A 49 10.10 -0.14 1.09
CA GLY A 49 11.04 -0.21 2.22
C GLY A 49 11.97 1.00 2.43
N GLU A 50 13.19 0.74 2.93
CA GLU A 50 14.27 1.73 3.01
C GLU A 50 15.38 1.42 1.98
N GLY A 51 15.84 2.44 1.24
CA GLY A 51 16.80 2.36 0.14
C GLY A 51 16.71 3.54 -0.85
N PRO A 52 17.55 3.58 -1.90
CA PRO A 52 17.45 4.58 -2.96
C PRO A 52 16.13 4.45 -3.72
N GLY A 53 15.34 5.53 -3.81
CA GLY A 53 14.01 5.51 -4.44
C GLY A 53 12.90 4.94 -3.54
N SER A 54 13.13 4.85 -2.23
CA SER A 54 12.12 4.41 -1.27
C SER A 54 10.88 5.28 -1.27
N GLU A 55 9.74 4.64 -1.34
CA GLU A 55 8.43 5.21 -1.03
C GLU A 55 7.78 4.27 -0.02
N ALA A 56 7.26 4.79 1.08
CA ALA A 56 6.52 3.97 2.03
C ALA A 56 5.48 4.81 2.75
N PHE A 57 4.28 4.26 2.88
CA PHE A 57 3.19 4.90 3.60
C PHE A 57 2.22 3.85 4.13
N TRP A 58 1.44 4.25 5.13
CA TRP A 58 0.38 3.42 5.70
C TRP A 58 -0.95 3.80 5.09
N VAL A 59 -1.71 2.79 4.71
CA VAL A 59 -3.09 2.94 4.23
C VAL A 59 -4.04 2.14 5.11
N GLU A 60 -5.17 2.72 5.45
CA GLU A 60 -6.30 2.03 6.07
C GLU A 60 -7.21 1.51 4.96
N ILE A 61 -7.59 0.23 5.02
CA ILE A 61 -8.47 -0.38 4.02
C ILE A 61 -9.89 0.16 4.19
N VAL A 62 -10.42 0.78 3.14
CA VAL A 62 -11.80 1.31 3.14
C VAL A 62 -12.75 0.48 2.28
N SER A 63 -12.21 -0.40 1.41
CA SER A 63 -13.00 -1.33 0.60
C SER A 63 -12.13 -2.50 0.11
N ILE A 64 -12.71 -3.70 0.06
CA ILE A 64 -12.07 -4.92 -0.44
C ILE A 64 -12.91 -5.46 -1.60
N GLY A 65 -12.33 -5.53 -2.79
CA GLY A 65 -12.94 -6.12 -3.98
C GLY A 65 -11.91 -6.92 -4.77
N LEU A 66 -11.68 -8.18 -4.40
CA LEU A 66 -10.66 -9.04 -5.02
C LEU A 66 -10.71 -8.96 -6.56
N PRO A 67 -9.59 -8.59 -7.24
CA PRO A 67 -8.21 -8.50 -6.73
C PRO A 67 -7.78 -7.12 -6.19
N LEU A 68 -8.64 -6.12 -6.23
CA LEU A 68 -8.30 -4.72 -5.95
C LEU A 68 -8.82 -4.28 -4.57
N MET A 69 -7.94 -3.74 -3.74
CA MET A 69 -8.32 -3.09 -2.48
C MET A 69 -8.27 -1.58 -2.67
N VAL A 70 -9.14 -0.86 -1.96
CA VAL A 70 -9.06 0.60 -1.87
C VAL A 70 -8.58 0.95 -0.47
N GLY A 71 -7.47 1.69 -0.40
CA GLY A 71 -6.89 2.18 0.85
C GLY A 71 -6.92 3.70 0.91
N GLN A 72 -7.15 4.25 2.09
CA GLN A 72 -6.94 5.66 2.39
C GLN A 72 -5.58 5.87 3.03
N ILE A 73 -4.76 6.81 2.55
CA ILE A 73 -3.46 7.07 3.17
C ILE A 73 -3.64 7.75 4.53
N VAL A 74 -3.26 7.05 5.60
CA VAL A 74 -3.38 7.52 6.99
C VAL A 74 -2.07 8.07 7.54
N ASN A 75 -0.93 7.65 6.98
CA ASN A 75 0.37 8.17 7.40
C ASN A 75 1.42 8.13 6.28
N HIS A 76 2.02 9.29 6.03
CA HIS A 76 3.01 9.56 5.00
C HIS A 76 4.41 9.38 5.59
N LEU A 77 4.98 8.18 5.47
CA LEU A 77 6.27 7.93 6.11
C LEU A 77 7.42 8.52 5.29
N LYS A 78 7.47 8.29 3.96
CA LYS A 78 8.59 8.71 3.10
C LYS A 78 8.19 8.92 1.63
N PHE A 79 8.62 10.05 1.05
CA PHE A 79 8.68 10.38 -0.39
C PHE A 79 7.39 10.22 -1.23
N THR A 80 6.21 10.24 -0.60
CA THR A 80 4.90 10.24 -1.29
C THR A 80 4.69 11.45 -2.21
N GLU A 81 5.43 12.54 -1.97
CA GLU A 81 5.40 13.78 -2.75
C GLU A 81 5.85 13.59 -4.21
N VAL A 82 6.72 12.61 -4.49
CA VAL A 82 7.18 12.28 -5.86
C VAL A 82 6.01 11.82 -6.74
N HIS A 83 4.99 11.23 -6.12
CA HIS A 83 3.79 10.72 -6.77
C HIS A 83 2.56 11.63 -6.58
N GLY A 84 2.73 12.82 -5.97
CA GLY A 84 1.62 13.74 -5.69
C GLY A 84 0.59 13.17 -4.71
N LEU A 85 1.03 12.27 -3.82
CA LEU A 85 0.21 11.62 -2.80
C LEU A 85 0.27 12.40 -1.48
N ALA A 86 -0.90 12.65 -0.90
CA ALA A 86 -1.14 13.38 0.34
C ALA A 86 -2.08 12.58 1.27
N ALA A 87 -2.09 12.95 2.56
CA ALA A 87 -2.90 12.24 3.54
C ALA A 87 -4.38 12.34 3.15
N LEU A 88 -5.15 11.29 3.46
CA LEU A 88 -6.55 11.12 3.10
C LEU A 88 -6.82 10.79 1.62
N ASP A 89 -5.81 10.80 0.76
CA ASP A 89 -5.97 10.31 -0.62
C ASP A 89 -6.41 8.84 -0.62
N LEU A 90 -7.32 8.52 -1.54
CA LEU A 90 -7.72 7.14 -1.82
C LEU A 90 -6.88 6.61 -2.98
N ILE A 91 -6.34 5.41 -2.81
CA ILE A 91 -5.55 4.73 -3.84
C ILE A 91 -6.06 3.31 -4.06
N LEU A 92 -5.76 2.76 -5.25
CA LEU A 92 -5.79 1.33 -5.45
C LEU A 92 -4.55 0.71 -4.79
N VAL A 93 -4.78 -0.33 -4.00
CA VAL A 93 -3.72 -1.12 -3.38
C VAL A 93 -3.65 -2.46 -4.11
N ASP A 94 -2.56 -2.66 -4.84
CA ASP A 94 -2.19 -3.95 -5.38
C ASP A 94 -1.43 -4.74 -4.29
N PRO A 95 -1.79 -6.01 -4.00
CA PRO A 95 -1.03 -6.87 -3.11
C PRO A 95 0.48 -6.90 -3.40
N GLU A 96 0.91 -6.75 -4.65
CA GLU A 96 2.32 -6.72 -5.05
C GLU A 96 3.09 -5.48 -4.55
N ASN A 97 2.38 -4.44 -4.10
CA ASN A 97 2.98 -3.25 -3.52
C ASN A 97 3.00 -3.27 -1.98
N VAL A 98 2.46 -4.32 -1.34
CA VAL A 98 2.34 -4.37 0.13
C VAL A 98 3.58 -5.04 0.75
N ILE A 99 4.18 -4.35 1.73
CA ILE A 99 5.41 -4.77 2.43
C ILE A 99 5.21 -5.03 3.92
N ALA A 100 4.05 -4.71 4.48
CA ALA A 100 3.65 -5.14 5.81
C ALA A 100 2.14 -5.05 5.94
N ILE A 101 1.58 -5.89 6.81
CA ILE A 101 0.17 -5.86 7.19
C ILE A 101 0.15 -5.70 8.71
N HIS A 102 -0.62 -4.72 9.19
CA HIS A 102 -0.96 -4.57 10.60
C HIS A 102 -2.45 -4.87 10.73
N ILE A 103 -2.75 -5.96 11.45
CA ILE A 103 -4.10 -6.40 11.77
C ILE A 103 -4.35 -5.98 13.22
N ASP A 104 -5.45 -5.26 13.46
CA ASP A 104 -5.88 -4.86 14.81
C ASP A 104 -6.68 -5.98 15.52
#